data_AF-A0A1C5VN30-F1
#
_entry.id   AF-A0A1C5VN30-F1
#
_cell.length_a   1.000
_cell.length_b   1.000
_cell.length_c   1.000
_cell.angle_alpha   90.00
_cell.angle_beta   90.00
_cell.angle_gamma   90.00
#
_symmetry.space_group_name_H-M   'P 1'
#
loop_
_entity.id
_entity.type
_entity.pdbx_description
1 polymer ?
#
loop_
_entity_poly.entity_id
_entity_poly.type
_entity_poly.pdbx_seq_one_letter_code
_entity_poly.pdbx_strand_id
1 'polypeptide(L)'
;MSVLKVQRKPTEANTELDFQFDNPGLEFLVKNFTDGDIYVGVETTKEKMILIPAETAQVVACMTTQGCDTLYVIPTAASDKGVEVQCLKW
;
A
#
# COMPACT_ATOMS: atom_id res chain seq x y z
N MET A 1 -23.49 4.80 -5.02
CA MET A 1 -23.10 3.53 -4.36
C MET A 1 -21.71 3.73 -3.82
N SER A 2 -21.56 3.83 -2.50
CA SER A 2 -20.24 3.98 -1.88
C SER A 2 -19.67 2.60 -1.61
N VAL A 3 -18.89 2.09 -2.57
CA VAL A 3 -18.13 0.85 -2.41
C VAL A 3 -16.78 1.26 -1.86
N LEU A 4 -16.57 1.05 -0.55
CA LEU A 4 -15.26 1.16 0.07
C LEU A 4 -14.30 0.18 -0.62
N LYS A 5 -13.35 0.68 -1.42
CA LYS A 5 -12.32 -0.14 -2.08
C LYS A 5 -11.16 -0.36 -1.11
N VAL A 6 -11.25 -1.42 -0.32
CA VAL A 6 -10.26 -1.80 0.70
C VAL A 6 -9.73 -3.20 0.39
N GLN A 7 -8.41 -3.36 0.48
CA GLN A 7 -7.74 -4.65 0.42
C GLN A 7 -6.81 -4.78 1.60
N ARG A 8 -6.78 -5.96 2.23
CA ARG A 8 -5.90 -6.27 3.34
C ARG A 8 -5.21 -7.60 3.09
N LYS A 9 -3.89 -7.63 3.24
CA LYS A 9 -3.07 -8.83 3.05
C LYS A 9 -2.16 -9.02 4.27
N PRO A 10 -1.99 -10.26 4.78
CA PRO A 10 -0.95 -10.56 5.77
C PRO A 10 0.44 -10.30 5.16
N THR A 11 1.45 -10.15 6.01
CA THR A 11 2.83 -9.88 5.56
C THR A 11 3.77 -11.02 5.90
N GLU A 12 4.75 -11.24 5.02
CA GLU A 12 5.96 -12.01 5.28
C GLU A 12 7.17 -11.11 5.07
N ALA A 13 8.18 -11.21 5.93
CA ALA A 13 9.33 -10.32 5.87
C ALA A 13 10.06 -10.39 4.52
N ASN A 14 10.25 -9.24 3.88
CA ASN A 14 10.87 -9.06 2.56
C ASN A 14 10.12 -9.70 1.38
N THR A 15 8.86 -10.09 1.55
CA THR A 15 8.01 -10.59 0.46
C THR A 15 7.15 -9.45 -0.09
N GLU A 16 7.25 -9.20 -1.40
CA GLU A 16 6.45 -8.18 -2.07
C GLU A 16 4.95 -8.54 -2.06
N LEU A 17 4.12 -7.54 -1.79
CA LEU A 17 2.66 -7.62 -1.87
C LEU A 17 2.17 -6.64 -2.94
N ASP A 18 1.41 -7.17 -3.89
CA ASP A 18 0.66 -6.40 -4.88
C ASP A 18 -0.73 -6.01 -4.35
N PHE A 19 -1.19 -4.79 -4.61
CA PHE A 19 -2.55 -4.36 -4.29
C PHE A 19 -3.16 -3.76 -5.56
N GLN A 20 -3.83 -4.61 -6.35
CA GLN A 20 -4.42 -4.23 -7.63
C GLN A 20 -5.88 -3.81 -7.47
N PHE A 21 -6.25 -2.64 -7.98
CA PHE A 21 -7.61 -2.10 -7.97
C PHE A 21 -8.18 -2.04 -9.40
N ASP A 22 -9.49 -2.21 -9.54
CA ASP A 22 -10.17 -2.22 -10.86
C ASP A 22 -10.12 -0.87 -11.60
N ASN A 23 -9.96 0.23 -10.85
CA ASN A 23 -9.89 1.57 -11.41
C ASN A 23 -8.59 2.23 -10.96
N PRO A 24 -7.92 3.00 -11.83
CA PRO A 24 -6.74 3.75 -11.46
C PRO A 24 -7.03 4.70 -10.30
N GLY A 25 -6.36 4.50 -9.18
CA GLY A 25 -6.47 5.38 -8.01
C GLY A 25 -5.47 6.53 -8.10
N LEU A 26 -5.90 7.70 -7.61
CA LEU A 26 -5.07 8.89 -7.44
C LEU A 26 -4.53 9.00 -6.02
N GLU A 27 -5.29 8.54 -5.02
CA GLU A 27 -4.91 8.63 -3.61
C GLU A 27 -5.25 7.33 -2.87
N PHE A 28 -4.28 6.83 -2.12
CA PHE A 28 -4.39 5.58 -1.37
C PHE A 28 -4.03 5.82 0.09
N LEU A 29 -4.87 5.36 1.01
CA LEU A 29 -4.53 5.27 2.42
C LEU A 29 -3.92 3.91 2.68
N VAL A 30 -2.66 3.89 3.11
CA VAL A 30 -1.95 2.67 3.48
C VAL A 30 -1.77 2.64 4.99
N LYS A 31 -2.24 1.56 5.63
CA LYS A 31 -2.21 1.35 7.08
C LYS A 31 -1.29 0.17 7.37
N ASN A 32 -0.21 0.44 8.07
CA ASN A 32 0.74 -0.56 8.54
C ASN A 32 0.30 -1.07 9.91
N PHE A 33 -0.18 -2.32 9.99
CA PHE A 33 -0.50 -2.97 11.27
C PHE A 33 0.59 -3.94 11.72
N THR A 34 1.77 -3.85 11.13
CA THR A 34 2.92 -4.69 11.46
C THR A 34 3.82 -4.01 12.49
N ASP A 35 4.64 -4.80 13.17
CA ASP A 35 5.64 -4.33 14.14
C ASP A 35 6.93 -3.84 13.46
N GLY A 36 6.97 -3.83 12.12
CA GLY A 36 8.10 -3.37 11.33
C GLY A 36 7.71 -2.31 10.30
N ASP A 37 8.71 -1.67 9.73
CA ASP A 37 8.48 -0.68 8.67
C ASP A 37 8.06 -1.39 7.38
N ILE A 38 7.31 -0.66 6.53
CA ILE A 38 6.95 -1.12 5.19
C ILE A 38 7.42 -0.10 4.16
N TYR A 39 7.85 -0.60 3.00
CA TYR A 39 8.16 0.21 1.83
C TYR A 39 6.99 0.15 0.87
N VAL A 40 6.52 1.30 0.41
CA VAL A 40 5.31 1.40 -0.40
C VAL A 40 5.58 2.22 -1.66
N GLY A 41 5.13 1.75 -2.81
CA GLY A 41 5.30 2.47 -4.05
C GLY A 41 4.47 1.94 -5.21
N VAL A 42 4.52 2.65 -6.33
CA VAL A 42 3.88 2.26 -7.60
C VAL A 42 4.80 1.37 -8.43
N GLU A 43 6.09 1.39 -8.13
CA GLU A 43 7.12 0.53 -8.73
C GLU A 43 7.78 -0.29 -7.62
N THR A 44 8.34 -1.44 -7.98
CA THR A 44 8.99 -2.38 -7.05
C THR A 44 10.42 -1.97 -6.64
N THR A 45 10.90 -0.82 -7.15
CA THR A 45 12.23 -0.30 -6.85
C THR A 45 12.25 0.36 -5.47
N LYS A 46 12.87 -0.29 -4.47
CA LYS A 46 12.94 0.20 -3.08
C LYS A 46 13.39 1.67 -2.93
N GLU A 47 14.29 2.15 -3.79
CA GLU A 47 14.81 3.53 -3.77
C GLU A 47 13.73 4.59 -4.07
N LYS A 48 12.66 4.20 -4.78
CA LYS A 48 11.53 5.06 -5.13
C LYS A 48 10.31 4.84 -4.22
N MET A 49 10.41 3.93 -3.27
CA MET A 49 9.34 3.65 -2.32
C MET A 49 9.41 4.60 -1.12
N ILE A 50 8.25 4.96 -0.60
CA ILE A 50 8.15 5.65 0.68
C ILE A 50 8.26 4.63 1.82
N LEU A 51 8.90 5.02 2.91
CA LEU A 51 8.92 4.23 4.15
C LEU A 51 7.75 4.67 5.03
N ILE A 52 6.92 3.71 5.42
CA ILE A 52 5.85 3.90 6.41
C ILE A 52 6.24 3.13 7.68
N PRO A 53 6.43 3.83 8.82
CA PRO A 53 6.82 3.17 10.06
C PRO A 53 5.80 2.15 10.58
N ALA A 54 6.26 1.26 11.46
CA ALA A 54 5.41 0.34 12.21
C ALA A 54 4.20 1.04 12.87
N GLU A 55 3.04 0.39 12.85
CA GLU A 55 1.78 0.89 13.46
C GLU A 55 1.31 2.29 13.01
N THR A 56 1.75 2.76 11.83
CA THR A 56 1.33 4.06 11.28
C THR A 56 0.51 3.92 10.00
N ALA A 57 -0.15 5.01 9.61
CA ALA A 57 -0.83 5.11 8.33
C ALA A 57 -0.39 6.37 7.58
N GLN A 58 -0.30 6.26 6.26
CA GLN A 58 0.07 7.37 5.39
C GLN A 58 -0.76 7.37 4.12
N VAL A 59 -1.09 8.57 3.64
CA VAL A 59 -1.71 8.76 2.33
C VAL A 59 -0.62 8.82 1.27
N VAL A 60 -0.74 7.97 0.26
CA VAL A 60 0.14 7.87 -0.90
C VAL A 60 -0.61 8.41 -2.10
N ALA A 61 -0.12 9.51 -2.66
CA ALA A 61 -0.71 10.14 -3.84
C ALA A 61 0.08 9.74 -5.10
N CYS A 62 -0.64 9.25 -6.10
CA CYS A 62 -0.10 9.07 -7.44
C CYS A 62 -0.18 10.41 -8.20
N MET A 63 0.98 10.98 -8.49
CA MET A 63 1.10 12.29 -9.18
C MET A 63 1.00 12.16 -10.71
N THR A 64 0.58 10.99 -11.23
CA THR A 64 0.40 10.74 -12.66
C THR A 64 -1.02 11.12 -13.10
N THR A 65 -1.17 11.64 -14.31
CA THR A 65 -2.49 11.97 -14.88
C THR A 65 -3.36 10.73 -15.17
N GLN A 66 -2.75 9.55 -15.22
CA GLN A 66 -3.43 8.27 -15.46
C GLN A 66 -3.82 7.54 -14.17
N GLY A 67 -3.35 7.99 -13.00
CA GLY A 67 -3.49 7.25 -11.74
C GLY A 67 -2.62 5.99 -11.70
N CYS A 68 -2.90 5.14 -10.73
CA CYS A 68 -2.20 3.87 -10.51
C CYS A 68 -3.19 2.75 -10.24
N ASP A 69 -3.06 1.63 -10.95
CA ASP A 69 -3.91 0.46 -10.71
C ASP A 69 -3.37 -0.44 -9.60
N THR A 70 -2.04 -0.51 -9.50
CA THR A 70 -1.34 -1.42 -8.58
C THR A 70 -0.43 -0.64 -7.65
N LEU A 71 -0.50 -1.00 -6.37
CA LEU A 71 0.39 -0.51 -5.32
C LEU A 71 1.20 -1.68 -4.78
N TYR A 72 2.51 -1.51 -4.69
CA TYR A 72 3.43 -2.51 -4.18
C TYR A 72 3.83 -2.17 -2.75
N VAL A 73 3.86 -3.18 -1.89
CA VAL A 73 4.29 -3.06 -0.50
C VAL A 73 5.34 -4.12 -0.20
N ILE A 74 6.47 -3.73 0.35
CA ILE A 74 7.52 -4.62 0.83
C ILE A 74 7.66 -4.42 2.35
N PRO A 75 7.15 -5.35 3.16
CA PRO A 75 7.24 -5.28 4.61
C PRO A 75 8.58 -5.81 5.13
N THR A 76 9.05 -5.26 6.25
CA THR A 76 10.27 -5.74 6.93
C THR A 76 10.00 -6.82 7.97
N ALA A 77 8.74 -7.01 8.36
CA ALA A 77 8.31 -7.98 9.38
C ALA A 77 7.09 -8.80 8.92
N ALA A 78 6.99 -10.02 9.43
CA ALA A 78 5.80 -10.85 9.24
C ALA A 78 4.70 -10.46 10.23
N SER A 79 3.44 -10.47 9.78
CA SER A 79 2.28 -10.11 10.60
C SER A 79 0.98 -10.64 10.01
N ASP A 80 0.18 -11.31 10.84
CA ASP A 80 -1.18 -11.75 10.48
C ASP A 80 -2.13 -10.56 10.30
N LYS A 81 -1.86 -9.45 11.01
CA LYS A 81 -2.64 -8.21 10.81
C LYS A 81 -2.29 -7.56 9.48
N GLY A 82 -1.02 -7.64 9.08
CA GLY A 82 -0.53 -7.22 7.77
C GLY A 82 -0.72 -5.75 7.44
N VAL A 83 -0.93 -5.46 6.15
CA VAL A 83 -1.10 -4.11 5.60
C VAL A 83 -2.48 -4.00 4.94
N GLU A 84 -3.14 -2.87 5.17
CA GLU A 84 -4.39 -2.52 4.52
C GLU A 84 -4.20 -1.32 3.61
N VAL A 85 -4.64 -1.45 2.36
CA VAL A 85 -4.62 -0.39 1.36
C VAL A 85 -6.06 -0.05 0.99
N GLN A 86 -6.40 1.22 1.10
CA GLN A 86 -7.71 1.77 0.77
C GLN A 86 -7.57 2.82 -0.33
N CYS A 87 -8.26 2.63 -1.45
CA CYS A 87 -8.33 3.66 -2.49
C CYS A 87 -9.33 4.75 -2.04
N LEU A 88 -8.83 5.99 -1.86
CA LEU A 88 -9.61 7.14 -1.42
C LEU A 88 -10.21 7.91 -2.59
N LYS A 89 -9.48 7.98 -3.71
CA LYS A 89 -9.86 8.75 -4.90
C LYS A 89 -9.43 8.00 -6.16
N TRP A 90 -10.33 7.90 -7.12
CA TRP A 90 -10.15 7.24 -8.42
C TRP A 90 -10.98 7.97 -9.48
#